data_AF-A0A497JXX2-F1
#
_entry.id   AF-A0A497JXX2-F1
#
_cell.length_a   1.000
_cell.length_b   1.000
_cell.length_c   1.000
_cell.angle_alpha   90.00
_cell.angle_beta   90.00
_cell.angle_gamma   90.00
#
_symmetry.space_group_name_H-M   'P 1'
#
loop_
_entity.id
_entity.type
_entity.pdbx_description
1 polymer ?
#
loop_
_entity_poly.entity_id
_entity_poly.type
_entity_poly.pdbx_seq_one_letter_code
_entity_poly.pdbx_strand_id
1 'polypeptide(L)' 'MPQRVVCSECSNILYEGDILKSPQDIVKKFDGRCPSCGRKLSFSTKNLSIYPFEEKDDK' A
#
# COMPACT_ATOMS: atom_id res chain seq x y z
N MET A 1 -5.88 -13.20 -7.58
CA MET A 1 -6.85 -12.09 -7.50
C MET A 1 -6.10 -10.83 -7.89
N PRO A 2 -6.50 -10.13 -8.97
CA PRO A 2 -5.80 -8.94 -9.44
C PRO A 2 -5.94 -7.80 -8.44
N GLN A 3 -4.87 -7.03 -8.26
CA GLN A 3 -4.83 -5.85 -7.41
C GLN A 3 -4.61 -4.60 -8.25
N ARG A 4 -5.29 -3.52 -7.87
CA ARG A 4 -5.11 -2.20 -8.45
C ARG A 4 -4.79 -1.20 -7.36
N VAL A 5 -3.74 -0.42 -7.55
CA VAL A 5 -3.33 0.67 -6.65
C VAL A 5 -3.41 1.98 -7.42
N VAL A 6 -4.14 2.94 -6.86
CA VAL A 6 -4.41 4.24 -7.47
C VAL A 6 -3.91 5.36 -6.57
N CYS A 7 -3.50 6.47 -7.18
CA CYS A 7 -3.24 7.70 -6.46
C CYS A 7 -4.56 8.26 -5.94
N SER A 8 -4.63 8.60 -4.65
CA SER A 8 -5.84 9.14 -4.02
C SER A 8 -6.26 10.52 -4.55
N GLU A 9 -5.36 11.22 -5.24
CA GLU A 9 -5.56 12.64 -5.58
C GLU A 9 -5.86 12.86 -7.06
N CYS A 10 -5.10 12.20 -7.94
CA CYS A 10 -5.33 12.30 -9.39
C CYS A 10 -5.89 11.01 -10.00
N SER A 11 -6.19 10.00 -9.18
CA SER A 11 -6.71 8.69 -9.60
C SER A 11 -5.82 7.91 -10.58
N ASN A 12 -4.58 8.37 -10.82
CA ASN A 12 -3.65 7.68 -11.69
C ASN A 12 -3.33 6.27 -11.15
N ILE A 13 -3.29 5.29 -12.06
CA ILE A 13 -2.97 3.90 -11.72
C ILE A 13 -1.46 3.78 -11.48
N LEU A 14 -1.07 3.42 -10.26
CA LEU A 14 0.31 3.20 -9.86
C LEU A 14 0.74 1.74 -10.05
N TYR A 15 -0.23 0.82 -9.92
CA TYR A 15 -0.02 -0.60 -10.13
C TYR A 15 -1.33 -1.29 -10.51
N GLU A 16 -1.25 -2.24 -11.43
CA GLU A 16 -2.31 -3.16 -11.78
C GLU A 16 -1.69 -4.51 -12.14
N GLY A 17 -2.17 -5.59 -11.53
CA GLY A 17 -1.71 -6.94 -11.85
C GLY A 17 -2.04 -7.98 -10.78
N ASP A 18 -1.78 -9.24 -11.09
CA ASP A 18 -2.07 -10.38 -10.22
C ASP A 18 -1.02 -10.61 -9.12
N ILE A 19 0.15 -9.97 -9.24
CA ILE A 19 1.24 -10.13 -8.27
C ILE A 19 0.95 -9.24 -7.06
N LEU A 20 0.98 -9.82 -5.86
CA LEU A 20 0.89 -9.06 -4.62
C LEU A 20 2.13 -8.16 -4.49
N LYS A 21 1.94 -6.85 -4.40
CA LYS A 21 3.03 -5.89 -4.12
C LYS A 21 2.71 -5.09 -2.87
N SER A 22 3.72 -4.89 -2.03
CA SER A 22 3.55 -4.05 -0.86
C SER A 22 3.36 -2.59 -1.27
N PRO A 23 2.51 -1.81 -0.59
CA PRO A 23 2.37 -0.38 -0.85
C PRO A 23 3.72 0.36 -0.78
N GLN A 24 4.62 -0.07 0.12
CA GLN A 24 5.94 0.52 0.26
C GLN A 24 6.80 0.32 -0.99
N ASP A 25 6.76 -0.84 -1.63
CA ASP A 25 7.50 -1.10 -2.87
C ASP A 25 6.98 -0.25 -4.03
N ILE A 26 5.66 -0.06 -4.11
CA ILE A 26 5.02 0.80 -5.10
C ILE A 26 5.47 2.27 -4.87
N VAL A 27 5.48 2.74 -3.62
CA VAL A 27 5.96 4.07 -3.26
C VAL A 27 7.44 4.25 -3.63
N LYS A 28 8.30 3.27 -3.29
CA LYS A 28 9.73 3.30 -3.62
C LYS A 28 9.98 3.33 -5.13
N LYS A 29 9.20 2.58 -5.92
CA LYS A 29 9.32 2.54 -7.38
C LYS A 29 9.17 3.92 -8.04
N PHE A 30 8.41 4.82 -7.42
CA PHE A 30 8.20 6.18 -7.92
C PHE A 30 8.92 7.24 -7.06
N ASP A 31 10.00 6.87 -6.37
CA ASP A 31 10.79 7.77 -5.51
C ASP A 31 9.95 8.54 -4.47
N GLY A 32 8.88 7.90 -4.00
CA GLY A 32 7.96 8.49 -3.04
C GLY A 32 7.02 9.55 -3.60
N ARG A 33 6.88 9.70 -4.92
CA ARG A 33 5.99 10.68 -5.56
C ARG A 33 5.13 10.07 -6.65
N CYS A 34 3.93 10.63 -6.86
CA CYS A 34 3.08 10.23 -7.96
C CYS A 34 3.69 10.73 -9.29
N PRO A 35 3.83 9.88 -10.32
CA PRO A 35 4.37 10.31 -11.62
C PRO A 35 3.43 11.25 -12.39
N SER A 36 2.13 11.27 -12.04
CA SER A 36 1.12 12.07 -12.74
C SER A 36 0.92 13.46 -12.11
N CYS A 37 0.75 13.53 -10.78
CA CYS A 37 0.49 14.81 -10.08
C CYS A 37 1.66 15.31 -9.22
N GLY A 38 2.76 14.55 -9.12
CA GLY A 38 3.95 14.93 -8.33
C GLY A 38 3.78 14.84 -6.81
N ARG A 39 2.59 14.49 -6.30
CA ARG A 39 2.34 14.46 -4.85
C ARG A 39 3.10 13.35 -4.16
N LYS A 40 3.53 13.60 -2.92
CA LYS A 40 4.20 12.61 -2.08
C LYS A 40 3.27 11.43 -1.79
N LEU A 41 3.65 10.24 -2.21
CA LEU A 41 2.98 8.99 -1.87
C LEU A 41 3.46 8.56 -0.49
N SER A 42 2.53 8.36 0.45
CA SER A 42 2.85 7.82 1.77
C SER A 42 1.85 6.72 2.12
N PHE A 43 2.36 5.65 2.71
CA PHE A 43 1.53 4.65 3.37
C PHE A 43 1.39 5.06 4.83
N SER A 44 0.17 5.32 5.29
CA SER A 44 -0.08 5.74 6.67
C SER A 44 -0.75 4.63 7.46
N THR A 45 -0.12 4.22 8.56
CA THR A 45 -0.67 3.27 9.53
C THR A 45 -1.36 3.97 10.70
N LYS A 46 -1.70 5.26 10.57
CA LYS A 46 -2.18 6.12 11.67
C LYS A 46 -3.39 5.57 12.44
N ASN A 47 -4.17 4.67 11.84
CA ASN A 47 -5.36 4.07 12.44
C ASN A 47 -5.19 2.56 12.71
N LEU A 48 -3.97 2.06 12.83
CA LEU A 48 -3.68 0.66 13.13
C LEU A 48 -3.06 0.52 14.51
N SER A 49 -3.71 -0.25 15.36
CA SER A 49 -3.18 -0.70 16.65
C SER A 49 -2.74 -2.16 16.51
N ILE A 50 -1.46 -2.43 16.79
CA ILE A 50 -0.88 -3.77 16.71
C ILE A 50 -0.80 -4.32 18.14
N TYR A 51 -1.41 -5.47 18.36
CA TYR A 51 -1.35 -6.20 19.62
C TYR A 51 -0.72 -7.58 19.38
N PRO A 52 0.03 -8.14 20.35
CA PRO A 52 0.46 -9.53 20.30
C PRO A 52 -0.76 -10.43 20.16
N PHE A 53 -0.70 -11.39 19.24
CA PHE A 53 -1.72 -12.43 19.13
C PHE A 53 -1.34 -13.55 20.10
N GLU A 54 -2.17 -13.80 21.12
CA GLU A 54 -2.05 -15.01 21.94
C GLU A 54 -2.76 -16.15 21.18
N GLU A 55 -1.97 -17.03 20.55
CA GLU A 55 -2.49 -18.31 20.06
C GLU A 55 -3.04 -19.07 21.26
N LYS A 56 -4.36 -19.27 21.31
CA LYS A 56 -4.94 -20.27 22.20
C LYS A 56 -4.70 -21.63 21.56
N ASP A 57 -3.79 -22.41 22.12
CA ASP A 57 -3.71 -23.85 21.88
C ASP A 57 -5.05 -24.49 22.25
N ASP A 58 -5.91 -24.72 21.25
CA ASP A 58 -7.11 -25.54 21.39
C ASP A 58 -6.63 -27.01 21.45
N LYS A 59 -6.51 -27.51 22.68
CA LYS A 59 -6.07 -28.87 23.00
C LYS A 59 -7.20 -29.88 22.86
#